data_AF-A0A1I7Z9P0-F1
#
_entry.id   AF-A0A1I7Z9P0-F1
#
_cell.length_a   1.000
_cell.length_b   1.000
_cell.length_c   1.000
_cell.angle_alpha   90.00
_cell.angle_beta   90.00
_cell.angle_gamma   90.00
#
_symmetry.space_group_name_H-M   'P 1'
#
loop_
_entity.id
_entity.type
_entity.pdbx_description
1 polymer ?
#
loop_
_entity_poly.entity_id
_entity_poly.type
_entity_poly.pdbx_seq_one_letter_code
_entity_poly.pdbx_strand_id
1 'polypeptide(L)'
;MLFLVPIFLAVVATSTTITKRAAINRDNVPDRLWPTDRPIPYRFTSDFDDVRVDVRAVLEDIASKTCLSFEDVSGESSAESTKYTVVFRIGSDCGSETKGRTSTPVISLPEGTCRNTGTYYETMLYTLGMYEMQLRPDRDEYITVIWNNTDPDEVEQFSKTADFLSSTYNVPYDFDSLLQYTPGAR
;
A
#
# COMPACT_ATOMS: atom_id res chain seq x y z
N MET A 1 1.63 -54.76 -26.77
CA MET A 1 2.56 -53.71 -26.34
C MET A 1 1.74 -52.60 -25.69
N LEU A 2 1.71 -52.52 -24.36
CA LEU A 2 1.14 -51.38 -23.63
C LEU A 2 2.30 -50.40 -23.34
N PHE A 3 2.19 -49.16 -23.80
CA PHE A 3 3.08 -48.08 -23.41
C PHE A 3 2.46 -47.35 -22.21
N LEU A 4 3.12 -47.42 -21.05
CA LEU A 4 2.83 -46.58 -19.89
C LEU A 4 3.44 -45.19 -20.14
N VAL A 5 2.60 -44.17 -20.24
CA VAL A 5 3.02 -42.77 -20.22
C VAL A 5 3.16 -42.33 -18.76
N PRO A 6 4.35 -41.91 -18.30
CA PRO A 6 4.51 -41.44 -16.94
C PRO A 6 3.87 -40.05 -16.83
N ILE A 7 2.79 -39.95 -16.07
CA ILE A 7 2.22 -38.66 -15.66
C ILE A 7 3.16 -38.11 -14.60
N PHE A 8 4.02 -37.16 -14.99
CA PHE A 8 4.76 -36.34 -14.03
C PHE A 8 3.77 -35.35 -13.41
N LEU A 9 3.32 -35.62 -12.19
CA LEU A 9 2.77 -34.58 -11.33
C LEU A 9 3.92 -33.63 -10.99
N ALA A 10 3.96 -32.48 -11.65
CA ALA A 10 4.78 -31.36 -11.22
C ALA A 10 4.18 -30.84 -9.91
N VAL A 11 4.82 -31.15 -8.79
CA VAL A 11 4.56 -30.46 -7.53
C VAL A 11 5.11 -29.04 -7.71
N VAL A 12 4.21 -28.08 -7.98
CA VAL A 12 4.55 -26.66 -7.94
C VAL A 12 4.78 -26.31 -6.48
N ALA A 13 6.04 -26.33 -6.05
CA ALA A 13 6.43 -25.76 -4.77
C ALA A 13 6.14 -24.25 -4.83
N THR A 14 5.12 -23.79 -4.12
CA THR A 14 4.88 -22.38 -3.90
C THR A 14 6.07 -21.82 -3.12
N SER A 15 6.93 -21.09 -3.80
CA SER A 15 8.02 -20.36 -3.15
C SER A 15 7.42 -19.38 -2.15
N THR A 16 7.62 -19.63 -0.85
CA THR A 16 7.27 -18.72 0.24
C THR A 16 8.30 -17.59 0.38
N THR A 17 9.00 -17.25 -0.70
CA THR A 17 9.95 -16.15 -0.68
C THR A 17 9.14 -14.86 -0.73
N ILE A 18 9.16 -14.10 0.36
CA ILE A 18 8.60 -12.74 0.38
C ILE A 18 9.43 -11.91 -0.60
N THR A 19 8.92 -11.74 -1.82
CA THR A 19 9.50 -10.85 -2.81
C THR A 19 9.24 -9.42 -2.38
N LYS A 20 10.22 -8.53 -2.58
CA LYS A 20 9.97 -7.08 -2.45
C LYS A 20 8.83 -6.68 -3.38
N ARG A 21 8.16 -5.56 -3.11
CA ARG A 21 7.20 -4.92 -4.03
C ARG A 21 7.74 -3.56 -4.44
N ALA A 22 7.30 -3.05 -5.58
CA ALA A 22 7.62 -1.69 -6.00
C ALA A 22 7.17 -0.70 -4.90
N ALA A 23 8.11 0.12 -4.43
CA ALA A 23 7.91 0.97 -3.26
C ALA A 23 8.99 2.06 -3.22
N ILE A 24 8.95 2.89 -2.17
CA ILE A 24 10.01 3.83 -1.81
C ILE A 24 11.40 3.20 -2.00
N ASN A 25 12.28 3.94 -2.65
CA ASN A 25 13.64 3.51 -2.96
C ASN A 25 14.50 3.51 -1.68
N ARG A 26 14.80 2.30 -1.18
CA ARG A 26 15.57 2.07 0.04
C ARG A 26 16.97 2.66 -0.03
N ASP A 27 17.59 2.64 -1.21
CA ASP A 27 18.99 3.02 -1.36
C ASP A 27 19.14 4.55 -1.35
N ASN A 28 18.11 5.27 -1.79
CA ASN A 28 18.12 6.73 -1.90
C ASN A 28 17.44 7.45 -0.73
N VAL A 29 16.36 6.88 -0.18
CA VAL A 29 15.55 7.52 0.88
C VAL A 29 15.20 6.54 2.01
N PRO A 30 16.20 5.89 2.65
CA PRO A 30 15.98 4.84 3.66
C PRO A 30 15.20 5.34 4.89
N ASP A 31 15.32 6.61 5.26
CA ASP A 31 14.67 7.18 6.44
C ASP A 31 13.13 7.17 6.35
N ARG A 32 12.60 7.11 5.13
CA ARG A 32 11.15 7.04 4.84
C ARG A 32 10.60 5.62 4.96
N LEU A 33 11.42 4.61 5.22
CA LEU A 33 10.95 3.23 5.42
C LEU A 33 10.49 3.03 6.87
N TRP A 34 9.46 2.20 7.03
CA TRP A 34 9.04 1.71 8.34
C TRP A 34 10.02 0.67 8.90
N PRO A 35 10.22 0.62 10.22
CA PRO A 35 11.01 -0.43 10.85
C PRO A 35 10.38 -1.81 10.58
N THR A 36 11.23 -2.83 10.53
CA THR A 36 10.81 -4.24 10.38
C THR A 36 11.17 -5.08 11.62
N ASP A 37 11.89 -4.46 12.56
CA ASP A 37 12.36 -5.05 13.82
C ASP A 37 11.47 -4.72 15.02
N ARG A 38 10.43 -3.90 14.82
CA ARG A 38 9.43 -3.54 15.83
C ARG A 38 8.09 -3.18 15.20
N PRO A 39 6.97 -3.26 15.96
CA PRO A 39 5.67 -2.86 15.45
C PRO A 39 5.59 -1.40 15.03
N ILE A 40 4.77 -1.15 14.01
CA ILE A 40 4.34 0.18 13.59
C ILE A 40 3.17 0.59 14.49
N PRO A 41 3.32 1.65 15.30
CA PRO A 41 2.23 2.09 16.17
C PRO A 41 1.12 2.74 15.33
N TYR A 42 -0.12 2.40 15.62
CA TYR A 42 -1.30 3.05 15.06
C TYR A 42 -2.36 3.32 16.12
N ARG A 43 -3.20 4.33 15.87
CA ARG A 43 -4.33 4.64 16.75
C ARG A 43 -5.53 5.15 15.96
N PHE A 44 -6.70 5.02 16.56
CA PHE A 44 -7.93 5.63 16.10
C PHE A 44 -8.21 6.92 16.87
N THR A 45 -8.80 7.92 16.22
CA THR A 45 -9.45 9.01 16.95
C THR A 45 -10.66 8.48 17.72
N SER A 46 -11.05 9.18 18.78
CA SER A 46 -12.10 8.74 19.70
C SER A 46 -13.46 8.55 19.03
N ASP A 47 -13.72 9.27 17.95
CA ASP A 47 -14.95 9.23 17.14
C ASP A 47 -14.91 8.16 16.04
N PHE A 48 -13.75 7.56 15.75
CA PHE A 48 -13.60 6.59 14.68
C PHE A 48 -13.97 5.17 15.15
N ASP A 49 -15.24 4.84 15.31
CA ASP A 49 -15.65 3.55 15.90
C ASP A 49 -16.24 2.53 14.90
N ASP A 50 -16.83 3.00 13.81
CA ASP A 50 -17.67 2.21 12.90
C ASP A 50 -16.91 1.11 12.14
N VAL A 51 -15.63 1.35 11.79
CA VAL A 51 -14.83 0.44 10.94
C VAL A 51 -13.50 0.02 11.54
N ARG A 52 -13.31 0.17 12.87
CA ARG A 52 -12.07 -0.27 13.54
C ARG A 52 -11.77 -1.76 13.33
N VAL A 53 -12.80 -2.61 13.32
CA VAL A 53 -12.64 -4.06 13.14
C VAL A 53 -12.11 -4.37 11.74
N ASP A 54 -12.65 -3.72 10.71
CA ASP A 54 -12.22 -3.94 9.33
C ASP A 54 -10.80 -3.42 9.08
N VAL A 55 -10.46 -2.25 9.64
CA VAL A 55 -9.09 -1.71 9.55
C VAL A 55 -8.11 -2.66 10.25
N ARG A 56 -8.44 -3.18 11.45
CA ARG A 56 -7.59 -4.17 12.13
C ARG A 56 -7.40 -5.43 11.30
N ALA A 57 -8.47 -5.95 10.69
CA ALA A 57 -8.38 -7.12 9.83
C ALA A 57 -7.44 -6.90 8.63
N VAL A 58 -7.44 -5.70 8.03
CA VAL A 58 -6.51 -5.33 6.95
C VAL A 58 -5.06 -5.26 7.46
N LEU A 59 -4.82 -4.68 8.64
CA LEU A 59 -3.48 -4.63 9.23
C LEU A 59 -2.96 -6.03 9.57
N GLU A 60 -3.81 -6.90 10.12
CA GLU A 60 -3.50 -8.31 10.39
C GLU A 60 -3.19 -9.07 9.09
N ASP A 61 -3.97 -8.86 8.03
CA ASP A 61 -3.74 -9.49 6.73
C ASP A 61 -2.39 -9.06 6.12
N ILE A 62 -2.07 -7.76 6.16
CA ILE A 62 -0.77 -7.24 5.72
C ILE A 62 0.36 -7.85 6.56
N ALA A 63 0.21 -7.91 7.88
CA ALA A 63 1.22 -8.50 8.76
C ALA A 63 1.44 -9.99 8.46
N SER A 64 0.37 -10.72 8.12
CA SER A 64 0.46 -12.15 7.78
C SER A 64 1.24 -12.45 6.49
N LYS A 65 1.34 -11.47 5.58
CA LYS A 65 1.96 -11.61 4.24
C LYS A 65 3.30 -10.88 4.11
N THR A 66 3.73 -10.18 5.15
CA THR A 66 4.93 -9.33 5.12
C THR A 66 5.77 -9.53 6.38
N CYS A 67 6.87 -8.79 6.50
CA CYS A 67 7.68 -8.73 7.72
C CYS A 67 7.27 -7.58 8.64
N LEU A 68 6.17 -6.88 8.33
CA LEU A 68 5.68 -5.77 9.12
C LEU A 68 4.77 -6.30 10.24
N SER A 69 4.72 -5.55 11.34
CA SER A 69 3.79 -5.78 12.44
C SER A 69 3.21 -4.45 12.90
N PHE A 70 2.06 -4.49 13.57
CA PHE A 70 1.29 -3.31 13.96
C PHE A 70 0.88 -3.41 15.43
N GLU A 71 0.81 -2.25 16.10
CA GLU A 71 0.44 -2.15 17.51
C GLU A 71 -0.63 -1.07 17.71
N ASP A 72 -1.76 -1.44 18.32
CA ASP A 72 -2.87 -0.53 18.63
C ASP A 72 -2.57 0.25 19.92
N VAL A 73 -2.21 1.53 19.79
CA VAL A 73 -1.92 2.41 20.93
C VAL A 73 -3.08 3.36 21.26
N SER A 74 -4.31 3.03 20.83
CA SER A 74 -5.49 3.89 21.06
C SER A 74 -5.86 4.05 22.54
N GLY A 75 -5.42 3.15 23.42
CA GLY A 75 -5.69 3.18 24.86
C GLY A 75 -4.65 3.90 25.71
N GLU A 76 -3.54 4.37 25.11
CA GLU A 76 -2.43 4.95 25.87
C GLU A 76 -2.65 6.44 26.15
N SER A 77 -2.70 6.82 27.44
CA SER A 77 -2.89 8.21 27.89
C SER A 77 -1.67 9.10 27.63
N SER A 78 -0.50 8.50 27.48
CA SER A 78 0.70 9.17 27.01
C SER A 78 0.66 9.20 25.49
N ALA A 79 0.00 10.21 24.96
CA ALA A 79 0.38 10.79 23.68
C ALA A 79 1.79 11.38 23.80
N GLU A 80 2.80 10.53 24.07
CA GLU A 80 4.07 10.70 23.42
C GLU A 80 3.75 10.61 21.94
N SER A 81 3.48 11.80 21.41
CA SER A 81 3.50 12.23 20.04
C SER A 81 4.75 11.67 19.38
N THR A 82 4.77 10.38 19.15
CA THR A 82 5.78 9.71 18.38
C THR A 82 5.47 10.17 16.97
N LYS A 83 6.42 10.93 16.42
CA LYS A 83 6.48 11.48 15.07
C LYS A 83 6.13 10.48 13.95
N TYR A 84 5.82 9.22 14.27
CA TYR A 84 5.61 8.08 13.39
C TYR A 84 4.46 7.16 13.84
N THR A 85 3.47 7.65 14.58
CA THR A 85 2.22 6.89 14.81
C THR A 85 1.24 7.12 13.67
N VAL A 86 0.70 6.05 13.09
CA VAL A 86 -0.36 6.13 12.08
C VAL A 86 -1.68 6.48 12.76
N VAL A 87 -2.34 7.56 12.32
CA VAL A 87 -3.58 8.04 12.94
C VAL A 87 -4.73 7.85 11.98
N PHE A 88 -5.67 6.99 12.32
CA PHE A 88 -6.93 6.83 11.60
C PHE A 88 -7.97 7.82 12.18
N ARG A 89 -8.60 8.61 11.32
CA ARG A 89 -9.63 9.59 11.70
C ARG A 89 -10.81 9.62 10.74
N ILE A 90 -11.91 10.19 11.21
CA ILE A 90 -12.98 10.68 10.33
C ILE A 90 -12.51 12.03 9.78
N GLY A 91 -12.50 12.18 8.46
CA GLY A 91 -12.15 13.45 7.81
C GLY A 91 -12.97 13.64 6.53
N SER A 92 -12.51 14.54 5.65
CA SER A 92 -13.21 14.90 4.39
C SER A 92 -12.79 14.06 3.20
N ASP A 93 -11.52 13.66 3.17
CA ASP A 93 -10.89 13.02 2.02
C ASP A 93 -10.57 11.56 2.31
N CYS A 94 -10.41 10.77 1.27
CA CYS A 94 -10.06 9.36 1.39
C CYS A 94 -8.58 9.17 1.10
N GLY A 95 -7.83 8.76 2.10
CA GLY A 95 -6.41 8.44 1.91
C GLY A 95 -5.53 8.91 3.05
N SER A 96 -4.23 8.86 2.79
CA SER A 96 -3.20 9.25 3.75
C SER A 96 -2.51 10.53 3.33
N GLU A 97 -2.33 11.45 4.27
CA GLU A 97 -1.63 12.71 4.04
C GLU A 97 -0.15 12.51 3.66
N THR A 98 0.47 11.41 4.09
CA THR A 98 1.90 11.16 3.84
C THR A 98 2.20 9.72 3.45
N LYS A 99 3.19 9.58 2.57
CA LYS A 99 3.69 8.28 2.08
C LYS A 99 4.97 7.90 2.81
N GLY A 100 4.99 6.70 3.41
CA GLY A 100 6.11 6.22 4.19
C GLY A 100 6.29 6.94 5.53
N ARG A 101 7.39 6.65 6.21
CA ARG A 101 7.73 7.13 7.54
C ARG A 101 8.36 8.54 7.52
N THR A 102 7.57 9.56 7.18
CA THR A 102 8.07 10.96 7.11
C THR A 102 7.71 11.79 8.35
N SER A 103 6.45 11.69 8.77
CA SER A 103 5.81 12.38 9.89
C SER A 103 4.76 11.43 10.48
N THR A 104 3.93 11.92 11.39
CA THR A 104 2.73 11.22 11.86
C THR A 104 1.75 11.14 10.67
N PRO A 105 1.59 9.98 10.02
CA PRO A 105 0.69 9.87 8.89
C PRO A 105 -0.73 9.90 9.41
N VAL A 106 -1.56 10.75 8.83
CA VAL A 106 -3.00 10.80 9.13
C VAL A 106 -3.74 10.17 7.96
N ILE A 107 -4.48 9.12 8.26
CA ILE A 107 -5.37 8.42 7.36
C ILE A 107 -6.79 8.93 7.63
N SER A 108 -7.36 9.60 6.63
CA SER A 108 -8.74 10.06 6.65
C SER A 108 -9.60 9.06 5.90
N LEU A 109 -10.65 8.61 6.57
CA LEU A 109 -11.69 7.78 5.98
C LEU A 109 -13.01 8.42 6.45
N PRO A 110 -13.75 9.13 5.58
CA PRO A 110 -15.02 9.75 5.96
C PRO A 110 -16.09 8.69 6.29
N GLU A 111 -17.17 9.09 6.95
CA GLU A 111 -18.35 8.24 7.09
C GLU A 111 -19.16 8.23 5.80
N GLY A 112 -19.79 7.09 5.47
CA GLY A 112 -20.63 6.94 4.28
C GLY A 112 -19.85 6.85 2.95
N THR A 113 -18.63 7.39 2.87
CA THR A 113 -17.70 7.21 1.75
C THR A 113 -16.42 6.52 2.23
N CYS A 114 -15.74 5.75 1.38
CA CYS A 114 -14.46 5.12 1.72
C CYS A 114 -14.52 4.18 2.93
N ARG A 115 -15.71 3.60 3.16
CA ARG A 115 -15.98 2.50 4.09
C ARG A 115 -15.97 1.15 3.38
N ASN A 116 -14.88 0.83 2.71
CA ASN A 116 -14.72 -0.45 2.05
C ASN A 116 -13.29 -0.96 2.21
N THR A 117 -13.16 -2.28 2.19
CA THR A 117 -11.89 -2.99 2.42
C THR A 117 -10.80 -2.60 1.40
N GLY A 118 -11.18 -2.34 0.15
CA GLY A 118 -10.23 -1.92 -0.90
C GLY A 118 -9.53 -0.61 -0.52
N THR A 119 -10.30 0.41 -0.13
CA THR A 119 -9.74 1.70 0.28
C THR A 119 -8.85 1.59 1.53
N TYR A 120 -9.15 0.68 2.46
CA TYR A 120 -8.29 0.44 3.62
C TYR A 120 -6.93 -0.14 3.21
N TYR A 121 -6.91 -1.11 2.28
CA TYR A 121 -5.67 -1.63 1.70
C TYR A 121 -4.92 -0.54 0.95
N GLU A 122 -5.55 0.15 0.00
CA GLU A 122 -4.93 1.20 -0.81
C GLU A 122 -4.25 2.25 0.06
N THR A 123 -4.99 2.78 1.03
CA THR A 123 -4.50 3.82 1.93
C THR A 123 -3.36 3.31 2.80
N MET A 124 -3.48 2.10 3.35
CA MET A 124 -2.43 1.56 4.21
C MET A 124 -1.17 1.23 3.41
N LEU A 125 -1.28 0.63 2.22
CA LEU A 125 -0.14 0.34 1.35
C LEU A 125 0.58 1.63 0.93
N TYR A 126 -0.17 2.69 0.62
CA TYR A 126 0.38 4.03 0.41
C TYR A 126 1.13 4.53 1.66
N THR A 127 0.54 4.46 2.85
CA THR A 127 1.20 4.86 4.11
C THR A 127 2.47 4.04 4.37
N LEU A 128 2.50 2.77 3.97
CA LEU A 128 3.68 1.89 4.08
C LEU A 128 4.79 2.22 3.07
N GLY A 129 4.51 3.07 2.08
CA GLY A 129 5.49 3.54 1.10
C GLY A 129 5.37 2.90 -0.27
N MET A 130 4.25 2.25 -0.59
CA MET A 130 3.99 1.80 -1.96
C MET A 130 3.49 2.97 -2.81
N TYR A 131 3.75 2.88 -4.10
CA TYR A 131 3.22 3.78 -5.12
C TYR A 131 2.21 3.03 -5.98
N GLU A 132 1.27 3.77 -6.52
CA GLU A 132 0.34 3.32 -7.53
C GLU A 132 1.09 2.79 -8.76
N MET A 133 0.57 1.74 -9.37
CA MET A 133 1.29 1.00 -10.41
C MET A 133 1.52 1.86 -11.65
N GLN A 134 0.55 2.70 -12.01
CA GLN A 134 0.64 3.62 -13.16
C GLN A 134 1.65 4.77 -12.96
N LEU A 135 2.15 4.96 -11.74
CA LEU A 135 3.20 5.93 -11.40
C LEU A 135 4.59 5.30 -11.46
N ARG A 136 4.72 3.99 -11.70
CA ARG A 136 6.04 3.36 -11.77
C ARG A 136 6.91 4.00 -12.86
N PRO A 137 8.22 4.11 -12.66
CA PRO A 137 9.11 4.70 -13.67
C PRO A 137 9.12 3.95 -15.00
N ASP A 138 8.93 2.62 -14.95
CA ASP A 138 8.88 1.70 -16.08
C ASP A 138 7.47 1.52 -16.68
N ARG A 139 6.45 2.25 -16.21
CA ARG A 139 5.05 2.02 -16.59
C ARG A 139 4.79 2.15 -18.10
N ASP A 140 5.55 2.97 -18.82
CA ASP A 140 5.37 3.18 -20.27
C ASP A 140 5.73 1.93 -21.10
N GLU A 141 6.36 0.92 -20.49
CA GLU A 141 6.58 -0.40 -21.11
C GLU A 141 5.33 -1.30 -21.05
N TYR A 142 4.34 -0.95 -20.23
CA TYR A 142 3.19 -1.80 -19.88
C TYR A 142 1.84 -1.15 -20.19
N ILE A 143 1.71 0.16 -19.97
CA ILE A 143 0.47 0.92 -20.19
C ILE A 143 0.74 2.20 -20.97
N THR A 144 -0.30 2.68 -21.66
CA THR A 144 -0.30 3.98 -22.33
C THR A 144 -1.29 4.90 -21.64
N VAL A 145 -0.83 6.07 -21.18
CA VAL A 145 -1.72 7.14 -20.70
C VAL A 145 -2.21 7.96 -21.90
N ILE A 146 -3.52 8.01 -22.09
CA ILE A 146 -4.16 8.79 -23.16
C ILE A 146 -4.38 10.21 -22.66
N TRP A 147 -3.32 11.02 -22.65
CA TRP A 147 -3.32 12.37 -22.07
C TRP A 147 -4.45 13.29 -22.56
N ASN A 148 -4.88 13.15 -23.82
CA ASN A 148 -5.99 13.93 -24.38
C ASN A 148 -7.37 13.59 -23.76
N ASN A 149 -7.44 12.53 -22.97
CA ASN A 149 -8.65 12.08 -22.27
C ASN A 149 -8.49 12.11 -20.74
N THR A 150 -7.38 12.69 -20.24
CA THR A 150 -7.12 12.93 -18.82
C THR A 150 -7.66 14.30 -18.45
N ASP A 151 -8.32 14.41 -17.29
CA ASP A 151 -8.70 15.71 -16.75
C ASP A 151 -7.43 16.54 -16.50
N PRO A 152 -7.32 17.78 -17.00
CA PRO A 152 -6.16 18.63 -16.74
C PRO A 152 -5.80 18.77 -15.26
N ASP A 153 -6.80 18.72 -14.37
CA ASP A 153 -6.59 18.82 -12.92
C ASP A 153 -6.04 17.51 -12.31
N GLU A 154 -6.13 16.39 -13.04
CA GLU A 154 -5.72 15.05 -12.60
C GLU A 154 -4.45 14.52 -13.28
N VAL A 155 -3.79 15.34 -14.12
CA VAL A 155 -2.56 14.95 -14.83
C VAL A 155 -1.48 14.42 -13.88
N GLU A 156 -1.36 15.03 -12.70
CA GLU A 156 -0.37 14.61 -11.69
C GLU A 156 -0.64 13.21 -11.12
N GLN A 157 -1.88 12.72 -11.15
CA GLN A 157 -2.20 11.35 -10.76
C GLN A 157 -1.65 10.28 -11.73
N PHE A 158 -1.19 10.70 -12.91
CA PHE A 158 -0.58 9.84 -13.92
C PHE A 158 0.90 10.18 -14.17
N SER A 159 1.45 11.17 -13.48
CA SER A 159 2.86 11.55 -13.53
C SER A 159 3.73 10.43 -12.93
N LYS A 160 4.74 9.97 -13.68
CA LYS A 160 5.65 8.94 -13.16
C LYS A 160 6.41 9.46 -11.95
N THR A 161 6.50 8.62 -10.92
CA THR A 161 7.37 8.89 -9.77
C THR A 161 8.83 8.80 -10.20
N ALA A 162 9.66 9.74 -9.75
CA ALA A 162 11.09 9.73 -10.05
C ALA A 162 11.78 8.46 -9.53
N ASP A 163 12.72 7.90 -10.32
CA ASP A 163 13.57 6.76 -9.94
C ASP A 163 14.32 6.96 -8.62
N PHE A 164 14.61 8.22 -8.30
CA PHE A 164 15.22 8.57 -7.02
C PHE A 164 14.34 8.18 -5.84
N LEU A 165 13.02 8.34 -5.96
CA LEU A 165 12.06 8.13 -4.89
C LEU A 165 11.45 6.72 -4.89
N SER A 166 11.30 6.10 -6.06
CA SER A 166 10.65 4.79 -6.22
C SER A 166 11.59 3.79 -6.88
N SER A 167 11.54 2.54 -6.42
CA SER A 167 12.23 1.42 -7.06
C SER A 167 11.23 0.32 -7.35
N THR A 168 11.35 -0.29 -8.53
CA THR A 168 10.58 -1.47 -8.91
C THR A 168 11.05 -2.71 -8.16
N TYR A 169 12.27 -2.69 -7.61
CA TYR A 169 12.97 -3.84 -7.03
C TYR A 169 12.99 -5.08 -7.95
N ASN A 170 12.99 -4.87 -9.27
CA ASN A 170 12.90 -5.90 -10.31
C ASN A 170 11.63 -6.77 -10.21
N VAL A 171 10.59 -6.24 -9.58
CA VAL A 171 9.28 -6.89 -9.50
C VAL A 171 8.52 -6.57 -10.79
N PRO A 172 7.97 -7.57 -11.49
CA PRO A 172 7.16 -7.35 -12.69
C PRO A 172 6.02 -6.35 -12.46
N TYR A 173 5.57 -5.73 -13.54
CA TYR A 173 4.35 -4.94 -13.49
C TYR A 173 3.14 -5.84 -13.20
N ASP A 174 2.28 -5.41 -12.29
CA ASP A 174 1.13 -6.14 -11.77
C ASP A 174 -0.15 -5.36 -12.12
N PHE A 175 -0.84 -5.80 -13.17
CA PHE A 175 -2.10 -5.20 -13.62
C PHE A 175 -3.27 -5.46 -12.67
N ASP A 176 -3.17 -6.50 -11.84
CA ASP A 176 -4.20 -6.89 -10.88
C ASP A 176 -3.90 -6.35 -9.47
N SER A 177 -2.86 -5.50 -9.34
CA SER A 177 -2.52 -4.84 -8.09
C SER A 177 -3.70 -4.02 -7.58
N LEU A 178 -3.94 -4.06 -6.27
CA LEU A 178 -4.88 -3.18 -5.59
C LEU A 178 -4.54 -1.69 -5.77
N LEU A 179 -3.29 -1.37 -6.17
CA LEU A 179 -2.83 -0.01 -6.44
C LEU A 179 -2.79 0.33 -7.93
N GLN A 180 -3.40 -0.47 -8.80
CA GLN A 180 -3.53 -0.18 -10.22
C GLN A 180 -4.86 0.53 -10.47
N TYR A 181 -4.80 1.73 -11.05
CA TYR A 181 -6.01 2.39 -11.55
C TYR A 181 -6.66 1.54 -12.65
N THR A 182 -7.99 1.37 -12.56
CA THR A 182 -8.76 0.68 -13.59
C THR A 182 -8.89 1.54 -14.85
N PRO A 183 -8.96 0.93 -16.06
CA PRO A 183 -9.26 1.67 -17.28
C PRO A 183 -10.54 2.52 -17.14
N GLY A 184 -10.44 3.81 -17.46
CA GLY A 184 -11.55 4.76 -17.33
C GLY A 184 -11.55 5.60 -16.06
N ALA A 185 -10.59 5.38 -15.15
CA ALA A 185 -10.21 6.42 -14.18
C ALA A 185 -9.84 7.70 -14.95
N ARG A 186 -10.40 8.84 -14.53
CA ARG A 186 -10.21 10.15 -15.15
C ARG A 186 -9.62 11.10 -14.14
#